data_AF-A0AAV4FUJ0-F1
#
_entry.id   AF-A0AAV4FUJ0-F1
#
_cell.length_a   1.000
_cell.length_b   1.000
_cell.length_c   1.000
_cell.angle_alpha   90.00
_cell.angle_beta   90.00
_cell.angle_gamma   90.00
#
_symmetry.space_group_name_H-M   'P 1'
#
loop_
_entity.id
_entity.type
_entity.pdbx_description
1 polymer ?
#
loop_
_entity_poly.entity_id
_entity_poly.type
_entity_poly.pdbx_seq_one_letter_code
_entity_poly.pdbx_strand_id
1 'polypeptide(L)'
;MSATLNNIGDLQDFLNADIYSNSFRPVPLTEFVKIEDNIFRVNHQVLSAEDQLEHEKIVIFPYSCDLLKQDPDHLLALVLSTFCDLLKQDPDHLLALVLEMVPANSCLVFCSSKKNCENVALMLSKLMTIHHRHLADIHRQKRQELLLELSRDGGGNVCPVLQQTVHFGIAYHHSGLTMDERRLVEEAYSTGTLCLLTCTSTLAAGVNLPAKRSVQSDSVSVIVRSI
;
A
#
# COMPACT_ATOMS: atom_id res chain seq x y z
N MET A 1 -21.55 18.65 5.48
CA MET A 1 -20.67 17.66 6.13
C MET A 1 -19.27 17.83 5.55
N SER A 2 -18.23 17.82 6.39
CA SER A 2 -16.83 18.05 5.99
C SER A 2 -15.90 17.14 6.81
N ALA A 3 -14.66 16.96 6.36
CA ALA A 3 -13.56 16.52 7.21
C ALA A 3 -13.24 17.57 8.29
N THR A 4 -12.40 17.23 9.27
CA THR A 4 -11.95 18.14 10.32
C THR A 4 -11.22 19.34 9.70
N LEU A 5 -11.69 20.54 10.02
CA LEU A 5 -11.11 21.81 9.55
C LEU A 5 -10.76 22.68 10.77
N ASN A 6 -9.60 23.31 10.72
CA ASN A 6 -9.14 24.19 11.80
C ASN A 6 -9.96 25.50 11.87
N ASN A 7 -10.54 25.92 10.75
CA ASN A 7 -11.28 27.18 10.60
C ASN A 7 -12.80 26.95 10.43
N ILE A 8 -13.35 25.93 11.08
CA ILE A 8 -14.77 25.59 10.96
C ILE A 8 -15.70 26.74 11.40
N GLY A 9 -15.24 27.61 12.32
CA GLY A 9 -15.97 28.80 12.77
C GLY A 9 -16.27 29.79 11.65
N ASP A 10 -15.31 30.04 10.76
CA ASP A 10 -15.53 30.94 9.61
C ASP A 10 -16.66 30.44 8.71
N LEU A 11 -16.74 29.10 8.54
CA LEU A 11 -17.82 28.46 7.78
C LEU A 11 -19.16 28.51 8.51
N GLN A 12 -19.17 28.49 9.84
CA GLN A 12 -20.37 28.68 10.65
C GLN A 12 -21.02 30.02 10.36
N ASP A 13 -20.23 31.08 10.48
CA ASP A 13 -20.67 32.46 10.34
C ASP A 13 -21.11 32.74 8.91
N PHE A 14 -20.34 32.26 7.93
CA PHE A 14 -20.66 32.41 6.52
C PHE A 14 -21.97 31.71 6.13
N LEU A 15 -22.21 30.50 6.62
CA LEU A 15 -23.41 29.72 6.29
C LEU A 15 -24.60 30.03 7.22
N ASN A 16 -24.38 30.78 8.30
CA ASN A 16 -25.35 31.03 9.37
C ASN A 16 -26.01 29.73 9.85
N ALA A 17 -25.19 28.74 10.22
CA ALA A 17 -25.62 27.38 10.56
C ALA A 17 -25.05 26.92 11.92
N ASP A 18 -25.63 25.87 12.50
CA ASP A 18 -25.07 25.22 13.68
C ASP A 18 -23.91 24.27 13.31
N ILE A 19 -22.91 24.18 14.19
CA ILE A 19 -21.80 23.21 14.05
C ILE A 19 -22.03 22.01 14.95
N TYR A 20 -21.80 20.83 14.38
CA TYR A 20 -21.55 19.61 15.12
C TYR A 20 -20.19 19.03 14.67
N SER A 21 -19.24 18.87 15.60
CA SER A 21 -17.90 18.34 15.35
C SER A 21 -17.52 17.31 16.42
N ASN A 22 -16.97 16.18 15.98
CA ASN A 22 -16.47 15.11 16.85
C ASN A 22 -15.35 14.36 16.13
N SER A 23 -14.34 13.89 16.86
CA SER A 23 -13.24 13.04 16.37
C SER A 23 -13.53 11.53 16.49
N PHE A 24 -14.74 11.16 16.92
CA PHE A 24 -15.16 9.76 17.04
C PHE A 24 -14.94 8.98 15.74
N ARG A 25 -14.29 7.82 15.86
CA ARG A 25 -14.09 6.86 14.78
C ARG A 25 -14.54 5.47 15.26
N PRO A 26 -15.43 4.76 14.53
CA PRO A 26 -15.91 3.44 14.93
C PRO A 26 -14.80 2.39 15.08
N VAL A 27 -13.76 2.47 14.24
CA VAL A 27 -12.58 1.60 14.30
C VAL A 27 -11.36 2.47 14.57
N PRO A 28 -10.65 2.28 15.70
CA PRO A 28 -9.51 3.12 16.05
C PRO A 28 -8.41 3.01 14.98
N LEU A 29 -7.80 4.14 14.66
CA LEU A 29 -6.69 4.22 13.70
C LEU A 29 -5.39 4.31 14.49
N THR A 30 -4.47 3.38 14.25
CA THR A 30 -3.10 3.47 14.77
C THR A 30 -2.17 3.93 13.66
N GLU A 31 -1.34 4.92 13.96
CA GLU A 31 -0.39 5.51 13.03
C GLU A 31 1.03 5.17 13.47
N PHE A 32 1.87 4.90 12.48
CA PHE A 32 3.27 4.58 12.63
C PHE A 32 4.11 5.36 11.62
N VAL A 33 5.35 5.64 11.99
CA VAL A 33 6.37 6.20 11.12
C VAL A 33 7.53 5.21 11.07
N LYS A 34 7.89 4.79 9.86
CA LYS A 34 9.11 4.02 9.62
C LYS A 34 10.24 4.97 9.24
N ILE A 35 11.35 4.86 9.95
CA ILE A 35 12.61 5.56 9.70
C ILE A 35 13.68 4.49 9.58
N GLU A 36 14.31 4.37 8.41
CA GLU A 36 15.19 3.25 8.09
C GLU A 36 14.46 1.91 8.37
N ASP A 37 15.03 1.02 9.18
CA ASP A 37 14.42 -0.25 9.56
C ASP A 37 13.53 -0.16 10.80
N ASN A 38 13.44 0.99 11.46
CA ASN A 38 12.70 1.15 12.70
C ASN A 38 11.28 1.63 12.45
N ILE A 39 10.29 1.01 13.10
CA ILE A 39 8.90 1.47 13.15
C ILE A 39 8.65 2.08 14.52
N PHE A 40 8.16 3.31 14.51
CA PHE A 40 7.71 4.05 15.69
C PHE A 40 6.20 4.24 15.62
N ARG A 41 5.51 4.00 16.72
CA ARG A 41 4.10 4.34 16.88
C ARG A 41 3.95 5.82 17.22
N VAL A 42 2.98 6.48 16.60
CA VAL A 42 2.67 7.88 16.88
C VAL A 42 1.63 7.98 17.99
N ASN A 43 2.01 8.64 19.08
CA ASN A 43 1.14 8.90 20.21
C ASN A 43 0.57 10.33 20.14
N HIS A 44 -0.64 10.45 19.60
CA HIS A 44 -1.36 11.72 19.46
C HIS A 44 -1.84 12.34 20.79
N GLN A 45 -1.68 11.65 21.93
CA GLN A 45 -2.03 12.19 23.25
C GLN A 45 -0.91 13.04 23.86
N VAL A 46 0.31 12.93 23.34
CA VAL A 46 1.50 13.62 23.85
C VAL A 46 1.71 14.93 23.11
N LEU A 47 1.83 16.03 23.85
CA LEU A 47 1.98 17.38 23.29
C LEU A 47 3.43 17.74 22.94
N SER A 48 4.43 17.09 23.55
CA SER A 48 5.85 17.27 23.24
C SER A 48 6.22 16.51 21.97
N ALA A 49 6.75 17.20 20.96
CA ALA A 49 7.18 16.58 19.71
C ALA A 49 8.28 15.53 19.91
N GLU A 50 9.09 15.67 20.95
CA GLU A 50 10.21 14.76 21.27
C GLU A 50 9.75 13.39 21.79
N ASP A 51 8.57 13.31 22.42
CA ASP A 51 8.04 12.09 23.04
C ASP A 51 6.86 11.49 22.26
N GLN A 52 6.53 12.04 21.09
CA GLN A 52 5.41 11.57 20.26
C GLN A 52 5.68 10.22 19.57
N LEU A 53 6.95 9.81 19.48
CA LEU A 53 7.37 8.59 18.78
C LEU A 53 7.83 7.52 19.77
N GLU A 54 7.02 6.48 19.91
CA GLU A 54 7.35 5.31 20.72
C GLU A 54 7.90 4.21 19.80
N HIS A 55 9.15 3.76 20.03
CA HIS A 55 9.73 2.66 19.23
C HIS A 55 8.91 1.38 19.44
N GLU A 56 8.45 0.77 18.35
CA GLU A 56 7.60 -0.42 18.41
C GLU A 56 8.35 -1.68 17.97
N LYS A 57 8.98 -1.64 16.80
CA LYS A 57 9.71 -2.79 16.26
C LYS A 57 10.72 -2.41 15.19
N ILE A 58 11.60 -3.35 14.87
CA ILE A 58 12.48 -3.29 13.70
C ILE A 58 11.86 -4.16 12.59
N VAL A 59 11.79 -3.63 11.38
CA VAL A 59 11.39 -4.35 10.17
C VAL A 59 12.56 -5.22 9.73
N ILE A 60 12.61 -6.43 10.26
CA ILE A 60 13.59 -7.42 9.84
C ILE A 60 13.01 -8.15 8.64
N PHE A 61 13.52 -7.86 7.46
CA PHE A 61 13.27 -8.69 6.29
C PHE A 61 14.52 -9.54 5.99
N PRO A 62 14.37 -10.80 5.54
CA PRO A 62 15.50 -11.69 5.24
C PRO A 62 16.49 -11.19 4.17
N TYR A 63 16.33 -9.96 3.68
CA TYR A 63 17.31 -9.28 2.85
C TYR A 63 18.41 -8.55 3.64
N SER A 64 18.38 -8.52 4.98
CA SER A 64 19.39 -7.76 5.73
C SER A 64 20.78 -8.38 5.60
N CYS A 65 21.80 -7.53 5.43
CA CYS A 65 23.20 -7.94 5.34
C CYS A 65 23.71 -8.71 6.59
N ASP A 66 22.98 -8.68 7.70
CA ASP A 66 23.38 -9.38 8.91
C ASP A 66 23.19 -10.90 8.82
N LEU A 67 22.28 -11.38 7.97
CA LEU A 67 22.17 -12.81 7.63
C LEU A 67 23.35 -13.30 6.77
N LEU A 68 24.09 -12.39 6.11
CA LEU A 68 25.29 -12.71 5.31
C LEU A 68 26.48 -13.12 6.18
N LYS A 69 26.53 -12.66 7.44
CA LYS A 69 27.65 -12.95 8.35
C LYS A 69 27.62 -14.39 8.88
N GLN A 70 26.55 -15.14 8.62
CA GLN A 70 26.33 -16.49 9.13
C GLN A 70 26.35 -17.58 8.05
N ASP A 71 26.71 -17.29 6.78
CA ASP A 71 26.72 -18.28 5.70
C ASP A 71 28.15 -18.76 5.34
N PRO A 72 28.59 -19.92 5.86
CA PRO A 72 29.93 -20.46 5.62
C PRO A 72 30.13 -21.03 4.20
N ASP A 73 29.05 -21.31 3.44
CA ASP A 73 29.13 -22.15 2.23
C ASP A 73 29.00 -21.37 0.90
N HIS A 74 28.84 -20.05 0.94
CA HIS A 74 28.82 -19.15 -0.25
C HIS A 74 27.75 -19.47 -1.32
N LEU A 75 26.79 -20.37 -1.05
CA LEU A 75 25.67 -20.66 -1.95
C LEU A 75 24.70 -19.47 -2.08
N LEU A 76 24.65 -18.60 -1.07
CA LEU A 76 23.86 -17.37 -1.11
C LEU A 76 24.44 -16.34 -2.11
N ALA A 77 25.75 -16.37 -2.39
CA ALA A 77 26.48 -15.37 -3.19
C ALA A 77 26.01 -15.25 -4.66
N LEU A 78 25.57 -16.36 -5.25
CA LEU A 78 25.09 -16.39 -6.65
C LEU A 78 23.63 -15.93 -6.78
N VAL A 79 22.84 -16.13 -5.72
CA VAL A 79 21.51 -15.56 -5.59
C VAL A 79 21.62 -14.06 -5.19
N LEU A 80 22.71 -13.67 -4.53
CA LEU A 80 22.96 -12.35 -3.95
C LEU A 80 23.15 -11.21 -4.95
N SER A 81 23.69 -11.45 -6.14
CA SER A 81 23.74 -10.41 -7.18
C SER A 81 22.33 -9.97 -7.56
N THR A 82 21.41 -10.93 -7.66
CA THR A 82 19.98 -10.66 -7.90
C THR A 82 19.35 -10.04 -6.65
N PHE A 83 19.68 -10.50 -5.43
CA PHE A 83 19.16 -9.91 -4.18
C PHE A 83 19.57 -8.45 -3.94
N CYS A 84 20.84 -8.09 -4.16
CA CYS A 84 21.31 -6.70 -4.02
C CYS A 84 20.62 -5.77 -5.01
N ASP A 85 20.33 -6.26 -6.23
CA ASP A 85 19.58 -5.49 -7.21
C ASP A 85 18.08 -5.39 -6.88
N LEU A 86 17.53 -6.34 -6.13
CA LEU A 86 16.16 -6.28 -5.60
C LEU A 86 16.05 -5.34 -4.39
N LEU A 87 17.06 -5.30 -3.51
CA LEU A 87 17.15 -4.33 -2.41
C LEU A 87 17.26 -2.88 -2.92
N LYS A 88 17.99 -2.66 -4.01
CA LYS A 88 18.01 -1.35 -4.70
C LYS A 88 16.65 -0.97 -5.28
N GLN A 89 15.80 -1.96 -5.60
CA GLN A 89 14.47 -1.71 -6.15
C GLN A 89 13.47 -1.35 -5.04
N ASP A 90 13.56 -1.96 -3.85
CA ASP A 90 12.68 -1.69 -2.70
C ASP A 90 13.44 -1.04 -1.51
N PRO A 91 13.92 0.21 -1.66
CA PRO A 91 14.73 0.89 -0.64
C PRO A 91 13.98 1.09 0.68
N ASP A 92 12.65 1.17 0.61
CA ASP A 92 11.78 1.43 1.75
C ASP A 92 11.25 0.16 2.43
N HIS A 93 11.62 -1.02 1.93
CA HIS A 93 11.13 -2.32 2.39
C HIS A 93 9.60 -2.41 2.39
N LEU A 94 8.96 -1.86 1.35
CA LEU A 94 7.51 -1.89 1.17
C LEU A 94 6.97 -3.31 1.13
N LEU A 95 7.72 -4.24 0.55
CA LEU A 95 7.31 -5.65 0.50
C LEU A 95 7.10 -6.21 1.91
N ALA A 96 7.98 -5.88 2.86
CA ALA A 96 7.86 -6.33 4.25
C ALA A 96 6.55 -5.87 4.88
N LEU A 97 6.24 -4.59 4.72
CA LEU A 97 5.02 -3.98 5.27
C LEU A 97 3.76 -4.55 4.63
N VAL A 98 3.82 -4.90 3.34
CA VAL A 98 2.69 -5.47 2.58
C VAL A 98 2.45 -6.93 2.95
N LEU A 99 3.50 -7.74 3.09
CA LEU A 99 3.38 -9.18 3.37
C LEU A 99 2.86 -9.48 4.78
N GLU A 100 3.00 -8.56 5.73
CA GLU A 100 2.32 -8.66 7.03
C GLU A 100 0.79 -8.63 6.91
N MET A 101 0.25 -8.12 5.80
CA MET A 101 -1.19 -7.94 5.59
C MET A 101 -1.75 -8.92 4.56
N VAL A 102 -1.10 -9.05 3.42
CA VAL A 102 -1.54 -9.87 2.29
C VAL A 102 -1.27 -11.35 2.56
N PRO A 103 -2.19 -12.28 2.20
CA PRO A 103 -3.46 -12.08 1.49
C PRO A 103 -4.68 -11.96 2.41
N ALA A 104 -4.51 -12.09 3.72
CA ALA A 104 -5.61 -12.14 4.68
C ALA A 104 -6.34 -10.80 4.81
N ASN A 105 -5.61 -9.69 4.63
CA ASN A 105 -6.10 -8.33 4.78
C ASN A 105 -5.78 -7.50 3.53
N SER A 106 -6.54 -6.42 3.35
CA SER A 106 -6.36 -5.47 2.27
C SER A 106 -5.39 -4.35 2.65
N CYS A 107 -4.55 -3.95 1.69
CA CYS A 107 -3.55 -2.91 1.87
C CYS A 107 -3.63 -1.86 0.74
N LEU A 108 -3.40 -0.59 1.06
CA LEU A 108 -3.23 0.50 0.10
C LEU A 108 -1.81 1.05 0.20
N VAL A 109 -1.15 1.28 -0.94
CA VAL A 109 0.15 1.93 -1.01
C VAL A 109 -0.01 3.22 -1.80
N PHE A 110 0.13 4.36 -1.13
CA PHE A 110 0.06 5.68 -1.75
C PHE A 110 1.41 6.06 -2.35
N CYS A 111 1.39 6.40 -3.64
CA CYS A 111 2.55 6.83 -4.40
C CYS A 111 2.38 8.29 -4.88
N SER A 112 3.49 8.99 -5.02
CA SER A 112 3.55 10.41 -5.42
C SER A 112 3.12 10.69 -6.87
N SER A 113 3.19 9.71 -7.77
CA SER A 113 2.83 9.87 -9.19
C SER A 113 2.17 8.62 -9.78
N LYS A 114 1.46 8.80 -10.90
CA LYS A 114 0.84 7.70 -11.66
C LYS A 114 1.86 6.64 -12.05
N LYS A 115 2.98 7.09 -12.61
CA LYS A 115 4.07 6.20 -13.05
C LYS A 115 4.67 5.45 -11.86
N ASN A 116 4.80 6.10 -10.72
CA ASN A 116 5.29 5.45 -9.52
C ASN A 116 4.33 4.35 -9.03
N CYS A 117 3.00 4.55 -9.12
CA CYS A 117 2.02 3.51 -8.79
C CYS A 117 2.25 2.23 -9.62
N GLU A 118 2.39 2.38 -10.94
CA GLU A 118 2.68 1.26 -11.84
C GLU A 118 4.01 0.57 -11.51
N ASN A 119 5.07 1.37 -11.28
CA ASN A 119 6.40 0.85 -10.99
C ASN A 119 6.44 0.07 -9.67
N VAL A 120 5.83 0.61 -8.60
CA VAL A 120 5.74 -0.05 -7.29
C VAL A 120 4.91 -1.33 -7.40
N ALA A 121 3.80 -1.32 -8.15
CA ALA A 121 3.00 -2.53 -8.36
C ALA A 121 3.80 -3.63 -9.07
N LEU A 122 4.53 -3.28 -10.14
CA LEU A 122 5.42 -4.21 -10.84
C LEU A 122 6.53 -4.74 -9.93
N MET A 123 7.18 -3.86 -9.18
CA MET A 123 8.25 -4.21 -8.25
C MET A 123 7.74 -5.23 -7.22
N LEU A 124 6.62 -4.93 -6.55
CA LEU A 124 6.03 -5.83 -5.56
C LEU A 124 5.61 -7.16 -6.17
N SER A 125 5.03 -7.17 -7.38
CA SER A 125 4.68 -8.41 -8.08
C SER A 125 5.90 -9.26 -8.42
N LYS A 126 7.00 -8.66 -8.89
CA LYS A 126 8.26 -9.36 -9.15
C LYS A 126 8.83 -9.96 -7.87
N LEU A 127 8.89 -9.18 -6.80
CA LEU A 127 9.38 -9.63 -5.50
C LEU A 127 8.52 -10.78 -4.94
N MET A 128 7.19 -10.67 -5.02
CA MET A 128 6.27 -11.74 -4.61
C MET A 128 6.45 -13.01 -5.46
N THR A 129 6.77 -12.89 -6.75
CA THR A 129 7.06 -14.04 -7.62
C THR A 129 8.25 -14.85 -7.11
N ILE A 130 9.25 -14.17 -6.56
CA ILE A 130 10.50 -14.77 -6.08
C ILE A 130 10.30 -15.37 -4.68
N HIS A 131 9.69 -14.63 -3.75
CA HIS A 131 9.63 -15.00 -2.34
C HIS A 131 8.34 -15.69 -1.91
N HIS A 132 7.23 -15.39 -2.58
CA HIS A 132 5.88 -15.80 -2.17
C HIS A 132 5.03 -16.24 -3.36
N ARG A 133 5.59 -17.09 -4.23
CA ARG A 133 4.93 -17.54 -5.48
C ARG A 133 3.53 -18.12 -5.25
N HIS A 134 3.30 -18.80 -4.11
CA HIS A 134 2.01 -19.38 -3.75
C HIS A 134 0.87 -18.35 -3.69
N LEU A 135 1.16 -17.06 -3.47
CA LEU A 135 0.15 -15.99 -3.49
C LEU A 135 -0.53 -15.83 -4.86
N ALA A 136 0.12 -16.28 -5.94
CA ALA A 136 -0.46 -16.27 -7.29
C ALA A 136 -1.61 -17.28 -7.46
N ASP A 137 -1.64 -18.35 -6.65
CA ASP A 137 -2.69 -19.37 -6.73
C ASP A 137 -3.95 -18.97 -5.95
N ILE A 138 -3.82 -18.04 -5.01
CA ILE A 138 -4.95 -17.51 -4.22
C ILE A 138 -5.87 -16.69 -5.13
N HIS A 139 -7.18 -16.98 -5.08
CA HIS A 139 -8.19 -16.32 -5.92
C HIS A 139 -7.87 -16.32 -7.42
N ARG A 140 -7.04 -17.26 -7.90
CA ARG A 140 -6.56 -17.33 -9.29
C ARG A 140 -7.68 -17.26 -10.32
N GLN A 141 -8.77 -18.01 -10.11
CA GLN A 141 -9.92 -18.01 -11.02
C GLN A 141 -10.58 -16.63 -11.11
N LYS A 142 -10.91 -16.01 -9.97
CA LYS A 142 -11.49 -14.66 -9.93
C LYS A 142 -10.58 -13.59 -10.56
N ARG A 143 -9.25 -13.71 -10.36
CA ARG A 143 -8.26 -12.80 -10.95
C ARG A 143 -8.15 -12.97 -12.48
N GLN A 144 -8.30 -14.21 -12.98
CA GLN A 144 -8.38 -14.47 -14.41
C GLN A 144 -9.66 -13.90 -15.02
N GLU A 145 -10.80 -14.03 -14.34
CA GLU A 145 -12.07 -13.40 -14.75
C GLU A 145 -11.93 -11.88 -14.83
N LEU A 146 -11.36 -11.25 -13.80
CA LEU A 146 -11.08 -9.81 -13.80
C LEU A 146 -10.24 -9.38 -15.01
N LEU A 147 -9.20 -10.13 -15.36
CA LEU A 147 -8.37 -9.83 -16.54
C LEU A 147 -9.16 -9.95 -17.86
N LEU A 148 -10.08 -10.90 -17.95
CA LEU A 148 -10.96 -11.03 -19.12
C LEU A 148 -11.93 -9.85 -19.23
N GLU A 149 -12.49 -9.39 -18.11
CA GLU A 149 -13.38 -8.23 -18.08
C GLU A 149 -12.64 -6.94 -18.43
N LEU A 150 -11.45 -6.72 -17.85
CA LEU A 150 -10.58 -5.61 -18.22
C LEU A 150 -10.21 -5.65 -19.71
N SER A 151 -9.96 -6.84 -20.26
CA SER A 151 -9.65 -7.00 -21.68
C SER A 151 -10.85 -6.64 -22.57
N ARG A 152 -12.05 -7.08 -22.19
CA ARG A 152 -13.29 -6.76 -22.92
C ARG A 152 -13.53 -5.25 -22.97
N ASP A 153 -13.42 -4.58 -21.84
CA ASP A 153 -13.67 -3.13 -21.75
C ASP A 153 -12.56 -2.31 -22.43
N GLY A 154 -11.32 -2.83 -22.44
CA GLY A 154 -10.18 -2.27 -23.16
C GLY A 154 -10.11 -2.60 -24.66
N GLY A 155 -11.17 -3.15 -25.26
CA GLY A 155 -11.21 -3.49 -26.69
C GLY A 155 -10.26 -4.61 -27.08
N GLY A 156 -10.09 -5.60 -26.21
CA GLY A 156 -9.15 -6.72 -26.34
C GLY A 156 -7.77 -6.47 -25.73
N ASN A 157 -7.48 -5.24 -25.29
CA ASN A 157 -6.19 -4.89 -24.71
C ASN A 157 -6.29 -4.68 -23.20
N VAL A 158 -5.26 -5.12 -22.47
CA VAL A 158 -5.09 -4.82 -21.04
C VAL A 158 -3.69 -4.25 -20.87
N CYS A 159 -3.55 -3.26 -19.99
CA CYS A 159 -2.24 -2.72 -19.64
C CYS A 159 -1.28 -3.86 -19.22
N PRO A 160 -0.06 -3.94 -19.78
CA PRO A 160 0.91 -4.98 -19.43
C PRO A 160 1.22 -5.05 -17.94
N VAL A 161 1.14 -3.92 -17.24
CA VAL A 161 1.31 -3.85 -15.78
C VAL A 161 0.19 -4.61 -15.07
N LEU A 162 -1.08 -4.38 -15.41
CA LEU A 162 -2.22 -5.10 -14.81
C LEU A 162 -2.15 -6.59 -15.13
N GLN A 163 -1.80 -6.94 -16.37
CA GLN A 163 -1.60 -8.33 -16.77
C GLN A 163 -0.57 -9.05 -15.90
N GLN A 164 0.51 -8.39 -15.46
CA GLN A 164 1.51 -9.02 -14.60
C GLN A 164 1.10 -9.02 -13.12
N THR A 165 0.53 -7.91 -12.65
CA THR A 165 0.31 -7.66 -11.21
C THR A 165 -0.96 -8.33 -10.67
N VAL A 166 -2.04 -8.39 -11.46
CA VAL A 166 -3.35 -8.92 -11.02
C VAL A 166 -3.26 -10.38 -10.60
N HIS A 167 -2.37 -11.18 -11.20
CA HIS A 167 -2.14 -12.58 -10.82
C HIS A 167 -1.78 -12.73 -9.33
N PHE A 168 -1.08 -11.74 -8.75
CA PHE A 168 -0.69 -11.72 -7.35
C PHE A 168 -1.67 -10.97 -6.44
N GLY A 169 -2.83 -10.54 -6.97
CA GLY A 169 -3.80 -9.75 -6.22
C GLY A 169 -3.39 -8.30 -6.04
N ILE A 170 -2.50 -7.81 -6.92
CA ILE A 170 -2.00 -6.45 -6.94
C ILE A 170 -2.57 -5.72 -8.15
N ALA A 171 -3.02 -4.49 -7.99
CA ALA A 171 -3.25 -3.59 -9.11
C ALA A 171 -2.80 -2.17 -8.74
N TYR A 172 -2.79 -1.28 -9.73
CA TYR A 172 -2.66 0.16 -9.49
C TYR A 172 -3.99 0.86 -9.71
N HIS A 173 -4.16 2.03 -9.09
CA HIS A 173 -5.33 2.89 -9.27
C HIS A 173 -4.89 4.35 -9.36
N HIS A 174 -5.11 4.97 -10.52
CA HIS A 174 -4.90 6.40 -10.70
C HIS A 174 -5.73 6.91 -11.87
N SER A 175 -5.69 8.22 -12.11
CA SER A 175 -6.50 8.87 -13.15
C SER A 175 -6.11 8.57 -14.60
N GLY A 176 -5.26 7.57 -14.83
CA GLY A 176 -4.87 7.08 -16.15
C GLY A 176 -5.70 5.87 -16.61
N LEU A 177 -6.33 5.17 -15.65
CA LEU A 177 -7.35 4.17 -15.96
C LEU A 177 -8.64 4.86 -16.43
N THR A 178 -9.34 4.22 -17.34
CA THR A 178 -10.72 4.57 -17.73
C THR A 178 -11.68 4.40 -16.55
N MET A 179 -12.89 4.95 -16.68
CA MET A 179 -13.89 4.83 -15.61
C MET A 179 -14.30 3.39 -15.36
N ASP A 180 -14.42 2.58 -16.41
CA ASP A 180 -14.84 1.18 -16.29
C ASP A 180 -13.72 0.31 -15.70
N GLU A 181 -12.46 0.51 -16.11
CA GLU A 181 -11.31 -0.15 -15.47
C GLU A 181 -11.22 0.19 -13.97
N ARG A 182 -11.45 1.45 -13.58
CA ARG A 182 -11.45 1.84 -12.16
C ARG A 182 -12.54 1.11 -11.38
N ARG A 183 -13.75 1.02 -11.93
CA ARG A 183 -14.87 0.30 -11.30
C ARG A 183 -14.53 -1.17 -11.08
N LEU A 184 -13.99 -1.84 -12.10
CA LEU A 184 -13.58 -3.25 -12.00
C LEU A 184 -12.48 -3.45 -10.94
N VAL A 185 -11.48 -2.58 -10.91
CA VAL A 185 -10.39 -2.64 -9.92
C VAL A 185 -10.90 -2.37 -8.50
N GLU A 186 -11.79 -1.39 -8.32
CA GLU A 186 -12.42 -1.05 -7.04
C GLU A 186 -13.30 -2.19 -6.51
N GLU A 187 -14.12 -2.79 -7.37
CA GLU A 187 -14.96 -3.93 -7.01
C GLU A 187 -14.12 -5.17 -6.68
N ALA A 188 -13.12 -5.47 -7.49
CA ALA A 188 -12.21 -6.57 -7.23
C ALA A 188 -11.44 -6.40 -5.92
N TYR A 189 -11.08 -5.17 -5.55
CA TYR A 189 -10.48 -4.88 -4.25
C TYR A 189 -11.47 -5.05 -3.10
N SER A 190 -12.67 -4.49 -3.24
CA SER A 190 -13.71 -4.57 -2.20
C SER A 190 -14.17 -6.01 -1.93
N THR A 191 -14.08 -6.90 -2.92
CA THR A 191 -14.42 -8.33 -2.79
C THR A 191 -13.24 -9.21 -2.35
N GLY A 192 -12.05 -8.63 -2.16
CA GLY A 192 -10.82 -9.34 -1.78
C GLY A 192 -10.14 -10.11 -2.92
N THR A 193 -10.65 -10.01 -4.16
CA THR A 193 -9.99 -10.59 -5.35
C THR A 193 -8.61 -9.95 -5.56
N LEU A 194 -8.56 -8.62 -5.40
CA LEU A 194 -7.34 -7.86 -5.20
C LEU A 194 -7.19 -7.54 -3.71
N CYS A 195 -5.99 -7.74 -3.18
CA CYS A 195 -5.65 -7.48 -1.78
C CYS A 195 -4.75 -6.25 -1.62
N LEU A 196 -4.18 -5.74 -2.72
CA LEU A 196 -3.26 -4.61 -2.70
C LEU A 196 -3.54 -3.66 -3.86
N LEU A 197 -3.68 -2.36 -3.56
CA LEU A 197 -3.65 -1.31 -4.57
C LEU A 197 -2.50 -0.34 -4.33
N THR A 198 -1.73 -0.06 -5.37
CA THR A 198 -0.87 1.13 -5.42
C THR A 198 -1.67 2.29 -6.02
N CYS A 199 -1.68 3.46 -5.40
CA CYS A 199 -2.56 4.54 -5.84
C CYS A 199 -2.02 5.93 -5.60
N THR A 200 -2.53 6.92 -6.34
CA THR A 200 -2.27 8.33 -6.05
C THR A 200 -3.18 8.83 -4.93
N SER A 201 -2.78 9.89 -4.23
CA SER A 201 -3.53 10.50 -3.12
C SER A 201 -4.98 10.88 -3.46
N THR A 202 -5.28 11.09 -4.74
CA THR A 202 -6.63 11.35 -5.25
C THR A 202 -7.65 10.25 -4.90
N LEU A 203 -7.21 9.00 -4.68
CA LEU A 203 -8.10 7.92 -4.27
C LEU A 203 -8.75 8.21 -2.91
N ALA A 204 -7.99 8.82 -1.98
CA ALA A 204 -8.43 9.08 -0.61
C ALA A 204 -9.61 10.07 -0.53
N ALA A 205 -9.84 10.88 -1.57
CA ALA A 205 -10.92 11.86 -1.62
C ALA A 205 -12.16 11.38 -2.39
N GLY A 206 -12.07 10.26 -3.12
CA GLY A 206 -13.04 9.93 -4.17
C GLY A 206 -13.82 8.63 -4.01
N VAL A 207 -13.35 7.69 -3.18
CA VAL A 207 -13.95 6.34 -3.08
C VAL A 207 -13.92 5.79 -1.66
N ASN A 208 -14.92 4.97 -1.32
CA ASN A 208 -15.01 4.30 -0.02
C ASN A 208 -14.41 2.88 -0.11
N LEU A 209 -13.09 2.80 -0.23
CA LEU A 209 -12.36 1.54 -0.21
C LEU A 209 -11.74 1.29 1.18
N PRO A 210 -12.35 0.45 2.03
CA PRO A 210 -11.79 0.14 3.33
C PRO A 210 -10.53 -0.71 3.19
N ALA A 211 -9.45 -0.27 3.81
CA ALA A 211 -8.17 -0.98 3.86
C ALA A 211 -7.76 -1.22 5.31
N LYS A 212 -7.26 -2.42 5.62
CA LYS A 212 -6.74 -2.71 6.96
C LYS A 212 -5.47 -1.93 7.25
N ARG A 213 -4.64 -1.72 6.22
CA ARG A 213 -3.41 -0.93 6.27
C ARG A 213 -3.32 0.01 5.07
N SER A 214 -2.86 1.23 5.32
CA SER A 214 -2.37 2.13 4.27
C SER A 214 -0.92 2.50 4.53
N VAL A 215 -0.10 2.48 3.48
CA VAL A 215 1.32 2.83 3.51
C VAL A 215 1.52 4.02 2.58
N GLN A 216 2.25 5.03 3.02
CA GLN A 216 2.63 6.18 2.21
C GLN A 216 4.15 6.32 2.27
N SER A 217 4.82 6.04 1.14
CA SER A 217 6.25 6.27 0.98
C SER A 217 6.49 7.67 0.44
N ASP A 218 7.34 8.43 1.12
CA ASP A 218 7.99 9.61 0.57
C ASP A 218 9.52 9.49 0.70
N SER A 219 10.26 10.50 0.23
CA SER A 219 11.73 10.47 0.19
C SER A 219 12.40 10.45 1.57
N VAL A 220 11.64 10.65 2.66
CA VAL A 220 12.18 10.88 4.01
C VAL A 220 11.72 9.80 4.98
N SER A 221 10.49 9.32 4.84
CA SER A 221 9.88 8.37 5.77
C SER A 221 8.77 7.56 5.11
N VAL A 222 8.39 6.47 5.77
CA VAL A 222 7.18 5.72 5.37
C VAL A 222 6.15 5.84 6.48
N ILE A 223 5.02 6.46 6.18
CA ILE A 223 3.90 6.55 7.11
C ILE A 223 3.02 5.32 6.91
N VAL A 224 2.78 4.57 7.99
CA VAL A 224 1.90 3.41 8.00
C VAL A 224 0.73 3.69 8.91
N ARG A 225 -0.49 3.50 8.41
CA ARG A 225 -1.72 3.59 9.22
C ARG A 225 -2.45 2.27 9.16
N SER A 226 -2.86 1.75 10.30
CA SER A 226 -3.59 0.48 10.42
C SER A 226 -4.83 0.66 11.28
N ILE A 227 -5.93 0.02 10.87
CA ILE A 227 -7.18 -0.11 11.64
C ILE A 227 -7.34 -1.54 12.16
#